data_AF-Q8MQ80-F1
#
_entry.id   AF-Q8MQ80-F1
#
_cell.length_a   1.000
_cell.length_b   1.000
_cell.length_c   1.000
_cell.angle_alpha   90.00
_cell.angle_beta   90.00
_cell.angle_gamma   90.00
#
_symmetry.space_group_name_H-M   'P 1'
#
loop_
_entity.id
_entity.type
_entity.pdbx_description
1 polymer ?
#
loop_
_entity_poly.entity_id
_entity_poly.type
_entity_poly.pdbx_seq_one_letter_code
_entity_poly.pdbx_strand_id
1 'polypeptide(L)'
;MGNENSRTYKDMVNNFGMQIDDETRDIINQVTPGTRGPLQFHCIHGSNVVILKNGRLAKRRESFCKGLAFSNRPIEIDENVCLRLCEVGTNWSGVLRFGVTNDDPEMYRDIPVPTFACPDLTTKDGYWAKALPERYSNEGNILHFYVNAHGELFYGINGSQKNRATLHYN
;
A
#
# COMPACT_ATOMS: atom_id res chain seq x y z
N MET A 1 -15.48 -12.67 -21.02
CA MET A 1 -14.81 -11.60 -20.25
C MET A 1 -13.94 -12.11 -19.10
N GLY A 2 -13.75 -13.42 -18.88
CA GLY A 2 -12.76 -13.92 -17.93
C GLY A 2 -11.47 -14.28 -18.66
N ASN A 3 -10.36 -13.58 -18.41
CA ASN A 3 -8.98 -14.12 -18.56
C ASN A 3 -7.86 -13.13 -18.19
N GLU A 4 -8.09 -11.81 -18.22
CA GLU A 4 -7.02 -10.82 -17.93
C GLU A 4 -6.65 -10.78 -16.45
N ASN A 5 -7.66 -10.71 -15.55
CA ASN A 5 -7.41 -10.69 -14.11
C ASN A 5 -6.66 -11.95 -13.64
N SER A 6 -7.01 -13.14 -14.15
CA SER A 6 -6.34 -14.40 -13.78
C SER A 6 -4.88 -14.43 -14.21
N ARG A 7 -4.56 -13.86 -15.37
CA ARG A 7 -3.18 -13.77 -15.88
C ARG A 7 -2.34 -12.83 -15.03
N THR A 8 -2.85 -11.65 -14.72
CA THR A 8 -2.22 -10.68 -13.81
C THR A 8 -1.87 -11.29 -12.46
N TYR A 9 -2.81 -12.02 -11.83
CA TYR A 9 -2.53 -12.66 -10.54
C TYR A 9 -1.40 -13.68 -10.62
N LYS A 10 -1.39 -14.50 -11.67
CA LYS A 10 -0.30 -15.48 -11.90
C LYS A 10 1.04 -14.78 -12.10
N ASP A 11 1.07 -13.71 -12.89
CA ASP A 11 2.29 -12.95 -13.13
C ASP A 11 2.81 -12.34 -11.83
N MET A 12 1.93 -11.81 -10.96
CA MET A 12 2.33 -11.27 -9.66
C MET A 12 2.84 -12.34 -8.70
N VAL A 13 2.18 -13.51 -8.63
CA VAL A 13 2.66 -14.66 -7.83
C VAL A 13 4.04 -15.11 -8.31
N ASN A 14 4.20 -15.29 -9.62
CA ASN A 14 5.44 -15.80 -10.19
C ASN A 14 6.58 -14.78 -10.08
N ASN A 15 6.31 -13.50 -10.34
CA ASN A 15 7.35 -12.46 -10.40
C ASN A 15 7.75 -11.95 -9.01
N PHE A 16 6.84 -11.97 -8.03
CA PHE A 16 7.07 -11.41 -6.70
C PHE A 16 7.11 -12.47 -5.60
N GLY A 17 6.94 -13.76 -5.92
CA GLY A 17 6.97 -14.86 -4.96
C GLY A 17 5.83 -14.80 -3.93
N MET A 18 4.73 -14.14 -4.27
CA MET A 18 3.59 -13.91 -3.38
C MET A 18 2.64 -15.09 -3.34
N GLN A 19 1.92 -15.25 -2.23
CA GLN A 19 0.90 -16.28 -2.09
C GLN A 19 -0.49 -15.72 -2.41
N ILE A 20 -1.44 -16.60 -2.70
CA ILE A 20 -2.87 -16.29 -2.84
C ILE A 20 -3.61 -17.07 -1.77
N ASP A 21 -4.55 -16.40 -1.11
CA ASP A 21 -5.50 -17.06 -0.22
C ASP A 21 -6.50 -17.88 -1.06
N ASP A 22 -6.50 -19.20 -0.89
CA ASP A 22 -7.29 -20.11 -1.75
C ASP A 22 -8.80 -19.89 -1.64
N GLU A 23 -9.29 -19.44 -0.47
CA GLU A 23 -10.71 -19.23 -0.20
C GLU A 23 -11.19 -17.88 -0.77
N THR A 24 -10.45 -16.81 -0.48
CA THR A 24 -10.84 -15.44 -0.81
C THR A 24 -10.30 -14.97 -2.16
N ARG A 25 -9.30 -15.67 -2.71
CA ARG A 25 -8.52 -15.25 -3.90
C ARG A 25 -7.84 -13.88 -3.71
N ASP A 26 -7.63 -13.48 -2.46
CA ASP A 26 -6.90 -12.26 -2.10
C ASP A 26 -5.39 -12.53 -2.15
N ILE A 27 -4.61 -11.49 -2.50
CA ILE A 27 -3.14 -11.58 -2.50
C ILE A 27 -2.64 -11.54 -1.06
N ILE A 28 -1.72 -12.45 -0.72
CA ILE A 28 -1.02 -12.46 0.56
C ILE A 28 0.37 -11.85 0.35
N ASN A 29 0.63 -10.72 1.01
CA ASN A 29 1.91 -10.02 1.03
C ASN A 29 2.96 -10.79 1.85
N GLN A 30 3.34 -11.96 1.37
CA GLN A 30 4.33 -12.82 1.99
C GLN A 30 5.15 -13.51 0.90
N VAL A 31 6.46 -13.25 0.90
CA VAL A 31 7.42 -13.93 0.03
C VAL A 31 7.70 -15.31 0.62
N THR A 32 7.88 -16.33 -0.22
CA THR A 32 8.25 -17.69 0.22
C THR A 32 9.69 -18.04 -0.22
N PRO A 33 10.56 -18.58 0.66
CA PRO A 33 10.36 -18.79 2.10
C PRO A 33 10.74 -17.52 2.88
N GLY A 34 9.74 -16.78 3.34
CA GLY A 34 9.93 -15.58 4.17
C GLY A 34 10.01 -15.95 5.64
N THR A 35 10.98 -15.36 6.35
CA THR A 35 11.16 -15.52 7.81
C THR A 35 10.16 -14.71 8.63
N ARG A 36 9.38 -13.84 7.99
CA ARG A 36 8.38 -12.95 8.62
C ARG A 36 6.96 -13.32 8.21
N GLY A 37 6.02 -13.04 9.08
CA GLY A 37 4.59 -13.19 8.79
C GLY A 37 4.13 -12.28 7.63
N PRO A 38 2.91 -12.52 7.11
CA PRO A 38 2.36 -11.73 6.02
C PRO A 38 2.24 -10.25 6.40
N LEU A 39 2.54 -9.36 5.45
CA LEU A 39 2.32 -7.94 5.61
C LEU A 39 0.81 -7.65 5.66
N GLN A 40 0.40 -6.95 6.71
CA GLN A 40 -0.96 -6.54 6.99
C GLN A 40 -0.96 -5.05 7.33
N PHE A 41 -2.14 -4.45 7.46
CA PHE A 41 -2.28 -3.12 8.03
C PHE A 41 -2.11 -3.15 9.55
N HIS A 42 -1.36 -2.18 10.07
CA HIS A 42 -1.17 -1.95 11.50
C HIS A 42 -2.50 -1.57 12.19
N CYS A 43 -2.62 -1.86 13.48
CA CYS A 43 -3.79 -1.45 14.28
C CYS A 43 -3.83 0.06 14.54
N ILE A 44 -2.69 0.74 14.45
CA ILE A 44 -2.58 2.20 14.47
C ILE A 44 -2.87 2.73 13.07
N HIS A 45 -3.87 3.59 12.96
CA HIS A 45 -4.32 4.19 11.71
C HIS A 45 -5.05 5.51 11.98
N GLY A 46 -5.30 6.28 10.93
CA GLY A 46 -6.08 7.53 11.02
C GLY A 46 -7.53 7.27 11.45
N SER A 47 -8.15 8.25 12.10
CA SER A 47 -9.48 8.09 12.71
C SER A 47 -10.61 7.79 11.71
N ASN A 48 -10.40 8.06 10.43
CA ASN A 48 -11.38 7.78 9.37
C ASN A 48 -11.10 6.48 8.62
N VAL A 49 -10.14 5.68 9.07
CA VAL A 49 -9.84 4.35 8.55
C VAL A 49 -10.44 3.30 9.49
N VAL A 50 -10.93 2.20 8.92
CA VAL A 50 -11.23 0.97 9.65
C VAL A 50 -10.42 -0.18 9.06
N ILE A 51 -9.84 -0.99 9.93
CA ILE A 51 -9.11 -2.20 9.55
C ILE A 51 -10.04 -3.40 9.67
N LEU A 52 -10.12 -4.19 8.60
CA LEU A 52 -11.03 -5.31 8.40
C LEU A 52 -10.24 -6.55 7.95
N LYS A 53 -10.92 -7.70 7.90
CA LYS A 53 -10.36 -8.98 7.43
C LYS A 53 -9.04 -9.36 8.12
N ASN A 54 -8.96 -9.16 9.45
CA ASN A 54 -7.76 -9.45 10.25
C ASN A 54 -6.50 -8.72 9.73
N GLY A 55 -6.61 -7.41 9.48
CA GLY A 55 -5.48 -6.62 8.99
C GLY A 55 -5.28 -6.65 7.48
N ARG A 56 -6.10 -7.37 6.72
CA ARG A 56 -5.92 -7.49 5.25
C ARG A 56 -6.64 -6.42 4.43
N LEU A 57 -7.51 -5.62 5.05
CA LEU A 57 -8.25 -4.56 4.36
C LEU A 57 -8.28 -3.29 5.21
N ALA A 58 -7.85 -2.18 4.64
CA ALA A 58 -8.06 -0.85 5.19
C ALA A 58 -9.13 -0.13 4.36
N LYS A 59 -10.19 0.36 5.02
CA LYS A 59 -11.30 1.07 4.38
C LYS A 59 -11.47 2.45 4.99
N ARG A 60 -11.53 3.48 4.14
CA ARG A 60 -11.92 4.83 4.59
C ARG A 60 -13.43 4.86 4.82
N ARG A 61 -13.87 5.26 6.00
CA ARG A 61 -15.29 5.35 6.36
C ARG A 61 -15.93 6.65 5.88
N GLU A 62 -15.32 7.78 6.23
CA GLU A 62 -15.89 9.11 6.02
C GLU A 62 -14.79 10.14 5.76
N SER A 63 -15.20 11.33 5.30
CA SER A 63 -14.32 12.47 4.98
C SER A 63 -13.24 12.16 3.91
N PHE A 64 -12.41 13.16 3.63
CA PHE A 64 -11.27 13.07 2.72
C PHE A 64 -9.93 13.04 3.47
N CYS A 65 -9.92 13.29 4.78
CA CYS A 65 -8.72 13.39 5.62
C CYS A 65 -8.68 12.31 6.71
N LYS A 66 -7.58 12.27 7.50
CA LYS A 66 -7.32 11.28 8.56
C LYS A 66 -7.43 9.83 8.05
N GLY A 67 -6.96 9.64 6.82
CA GLY A 67 -7.04 8.40 6.05
C GLY A 67 -5.75 7.58 6.01
N LEU A 68 -4.81 7.81 6.93
CA LEU A 68 -3.52 7.14 6.97
C LEU A 68 -3.66 5.69 7.47
N ALA A 69 -2.93 4.77 6.84
CA ALA A 69 -2.78 3.40 7.29
C ALA A 69 -1.31 2.99 7.12
N PHE A 70 -0.79 2.20 8.05
CA PHE A 70 0.61 1.77 8.08
C PHE A 70 0.70 0.25 7.97
N SER A 71 1.88 -0.29 7.67
CA SER A 71 2.12 -1.74 7.71
C SER A 71 2.31 -2.23 9.14
N ASN A 72 1.88 -3.47 9.43
CA ASN A 72 1.99 -4.11 10.75
C ASN A 72 3.42 -4.48 11.14
N ARG A 73 4.35 -4.43 10.19
CA ARG A 73 5.79 -4.65 10.37
C ARG A 73 6.59 -3.81 9.35
N PRO A 74 7.89 -3.63 9.58
CA PRO A 74 8.78 -3.07 8.56
C PRO A 74 8.78 -3.94 7.28
N ILE A 75 8.85 -3.25 6.15
CA ILE A 75 9.11 -3.86 4.84
C ILE A 75 10.62 -3.97 4.64
N GLU A 76 11.07 -5.06 4.05
CA GLU A 76 12.48 -5.24 3.70
C GLU A 76 12.83 -4.53 2.40
N ILE A 77 14.13 -4.27 2.20
CA ILE A 77 14.64 -3.84 0.90
C ILE A 77 14.31 -4.91 -0.15
N ASP A 78 13.87 -4.47 -1.31
CA ASP A 78 13.39 -5.27 -2.44
C ASP A 78 12.14 -6.15 -2.14
N GLU A 79 11.51 -6.00 -0.97
CA GLU A 79 10.21 -6.62 -0.67
C GLU A 79 9.10 -5.93 -1.47
N ASN A 80 8.39 -6.70 -2.30
CA ASN A 80 7.26 -6.19 -3.08
C ASN A 80 5.99 -6.15 -2.24
N VAL A 81 5.49 -4.94 -1.98
CA VAL A 81 4.20 -4.68 -1.36
C VAL A 81 3.15 -4.56 -2.45
N CYS A 82 2.06 -5.32 -2.34
CA CYS A 82 0.92 -5.26 -3.26
C CYS A 82 -0.38 -4.87 -2.53
N LEU A 83 -1.05 -3.87 -3.09
CA LEU A 83 -2.29 -3.30 -2.60
C LEU A 83 -3.33 -3.39 -3.71
N ARG A 84 -4.41 -4.14 -3.48
CA ARG A 84 -5.56 -4.17 -4.39
C ARG A 84 -6.53 -3.05 -4.03
N LEU A 85 -6.97 -2.31 -5.04
CA LEU A 85 -8.04 -1.32 -4.90
C LEU A 85 -9.39 -2.03 -4.88
N CYS A 86 -9.90 -2.32 -3.68
CA CYS A 86 -11.16 -3.06 -3.51
C CYS A 86 -12.40 -2.22 -3.79
N GLU A 87 -12.36 -0.92 -3.50
CA GLU A 87 -13.46 0.02 -3.72
C GLU A 87 -12.85 1.38 -4.08
N VAL A 88 -13.46 2.11 -5.02
CA VAL A 88 -13.04 3.47 -5.40
C VAL A 88 -14.23 4.42 -5.26
N GLY A 89 -14.11 5.39 -4.34
CA GLY A 89 -15.16 6.38 -4.11
C GLY A 89 -15.20 7.45 -5.21
N THR A 90 -16.31 7.55 -5.92
CA THR A 90 -16.50 8.52 -7.03
C THR A 90 -16.94 9.91 -6.57
N ASN A 91 -17.37 10.05 -5.31
CA ASN A 91 -17.89 11.31 -4.76
C ASN A 91 -16.80 12.24 -4.19
N TRP A 92 -15.53 11.90 -4.37
CA TRP A 92 -14.40 12.63 -3.80
C TRP A 92 -13.41 12.98 -4.90
N SER A 93 -12.91 14.22 -4.89
CA SER A 93 -11.75 14.59 -5.71
C SER A 93 -10.46 14.21 -5.00
N GLY A 94 -9.49 13.72 -5.76
CA GLY A 94 -8.17 13.31 -5.26
C GLY A 94 -7.84 11.86 -5.55
N VAL A 95 -6.64 11.45 -5.16
CA VAL A 95 -6.09 10.14 -5.45
C VAL A 95 -5.48 9.49 -4.21
N LEU A 96 -5.37 8.17 -4.24
CA LEU A 96 -4.62 7.42 -3.23
C LEU A 96 -3.16 7.89 -3.22
N ARG A 97 -2.58 8.02 -2.04
CA ARG A 97 -1.14 8.19 -1.86
C ARG A 97 -0.55 6.95 -1.22
N PHE A 98 0.62 6.56 -1.65
CA PHE A 98 1.36 5.40 -1.13
C PHE A 98 2.83 5.79 -0.94
N GLY A 99 3.54 5.04 -0.11
CA GLY A 99 4.89 5.42 0.26
C GLY A 99 5.47 4.60 1.39
N VAL A 100 6.56 5.11 1.96
CA VAL A 100 7.33 4.47 3.04
C VAL A 100 7.71 5.50 4.09
N THR A 101 7.98 5.01 5.30
CA THR A 101 8.51 5.82 6.40
C THR A 101 9.50 4.99 7.23
N ASN A 102 10.41 5.69 7.91
CA ASN A 102 11.32 5.10 8.90
C ASN A 102 10.75 5.12 10.32
N ASP A 103 9.62 5.80 10.54
CA ASP A 103 9.02 5.94 11.85
C ASP A 103 8.11 4.75 12.18
N ASP A 104 8.21 4.26 13.42
CA ASP A 104 7.35 3.21 13.93
C ASP A 104 5.92 3.76 14.18
N PRO A 105 4.86 3.18 13.57
CA PRO A 105 3.48 3.58 13.82
C PRO A 105 3.09 3.62 15.30
N GLU A 106 3.76 2.83 16.15
CA GLU A 106 3.58 2.83 17.61
C GLU A 106 3.79 4.20 18.26
N MET A 107 4.55 5.10 17.64
CA MET A 107 4.70 6.47 18.12
C MET A 107 3.37 7.23 18.23
N TYR A 108 2.33 6.79 17.49
CA TYR A 108 0.99 7.38 17.51
C TYR A 108 0.01 6.61 18.42
N ARG A 109 0.50 5.77 19.33
CA ARG A 109 -0.36 5.04 20.29
C ARG A 109 -1.10 6.00 21.22
N ASP A 110 -0.40 7.01 21.73
CA ASP A 110 -0.92 7.94 22.73
C ASP A 110 -1.14 9.36 22.16
N ILE A 111 -0.89 9.57 20.87
CA ILE A 111 -1.09 10.85 20.17
C ILE A 111 -1.88 10.64 18.87
N PRO A 112 -2.62 11.64 18.39
CA PRO A 112 -3.36 11.51 17.13
C PRO A 112 -2.43 11.28 15.93
N VAL A 113 -2.80 10.31 15.09
CA VAL A 113 -2.20 10.14 13.76
C VAL A 113 -2.42 11.42 12.93
N PRO A 114 -1.43 11.88 12.15
CA PRO A 114 -1.54 13.09 11.33
C PRO A 114 -2.73 13.09 10.36
N THR A 115 -3.17 14.29 10.00
CA THR A 115 -4.41 14.44 9.21
C THR A 115 -4.19 14.07 7.75
N PHE A 116 -3.02 14.38 7.19
CA PHE A 116 -2.67 14.09 5.81
C PHE A 116 -1.30 13.43 5.68
N ALA A 117 -1.10 12.60 4.64
CA ALA A 117 0.25 12.16 4.27
C ALA A 117 1.10 13.32 3.77
N CYS A 118 0.47 14.30 3.12
CA CYS A 118 1.15 15.45 2.54
C CYS A 118 0.26 16.68 2.71
N PRO A 119 0.81 17.80 3.18
CA PRO A 119 2.21 17.99 3.52
C PRO A 119 2.65 17.39 4.87
N ASP A 120 1.72 17.04 5.78
CA ASP A 120 2.03 16.82 7.20
C ASP A 120 3.12 15.77 7.49
N LEU A 121 3.20 14.70 6.68
CA LEU A 121 4.25 13.70 6.78
C LEU A 121 5.39 13.97 5.81
N THR A 122 5.12 14.20 4.52
CA THR A 122 6.17 14.38 3.50
C THR A 122 7.04 15.63 3.68
N THR A 123 6.69 16.54 4.59
CA THR A 123 7.55 17.69 4.96
C THR A 123 8.53 17.36 6.08
N LYS A 124 8.38 16.21 6.72
CA LYS A 124 9.27 15.71 7.78
C LYS A 124 10.26 14.72 7.19
N ASP A 125 11.46 14.71 7.76
CA ASP A 125 12.45 13.68 7.47
C ASP A 125 11.88 12.30 7.82
N GLY A 126 12.23 11.30 7.01
CA GLY A 126 11.78 9.92 7.25
C GLY A 126 10.41 9.58 6.67
N TYR A 127 9.80 10.43 5.85
CA TYR A 127 8.52 10.14 5.18
C TYR A 127 8.57 10.43 3.69
N TRP A 128 8.17 9.46 2.89
CA TRP A 128 8.16 9.58 1.44
C TRP A 128 6.85 9.04 0.89
N ALA A 129 6.07 9.88 0.20
CA ALA A 129 4.81 9.46 -0.38
C ALA A 129 4.63 10.01 -1.80
N LYS A 130 3.97 9.21 -2.65
CA LYS A 130 3.62 9.54 -4.02
C LYS A 130 2.12 9.40 -4.25
N ALA A 131 1.56 10.32 -5.01
CA ALA A 131 0.20 10.22 -5.53
C ALA A 131 0.14 9.15 -6.62
N LEU A 132 -0.78 8.19 -6.47
CA LEU A 132 -1.13 7.24 -7.52
C LEU A 132 -1.82 8.01 -8.65
N PRO A 133 -1.33 7.97 -9.90
CA PRO A 133 -2.02 8.62 -11.01
C PRO A 133 -3.47 8.14 -11.12
N GLU A 134 -4.40 9.08 -11.35
CA GLU A 134 -5.85 8.83 -11.38
C GLU A 134 -6.23 7.73 -12.38
N ARG A 135 -5.56 7.67 -13.54
CA ARG A 135 -5.74 6.61 -14.54
C ARG A 135 -5.55 5.17 -14.00
N TYR A 136 -4.88 5.02 -12.86
CA TYR A 136 -4.66 3.73 -12.21
C TYR A 136 -5.57 3.50 -11.00
N SER A 137 -6.37 4.49 -10.59
CA SER A 137 -7.28 4.42 -9.46
C SER A 137 -8.61 3.78 -9.86
N ASN A 138 -8.55 2.58 -10.44
CA ASN A 138 -9.72 1.80 -10.82
C ASN A 138 -9.89 0.61 -9.87
N GLU A 139 -11.13 0.26 -9.55
CA GLU A 139 -11.44 -0.93 -8.77
C GLU A 139 -10.85 -2.19 -9.44
N GLY A 140 -10.27 -3.07 -8.64
CA GLY A 140 -9.60 -4.28 -9.09
C GLY A 140 -8.13 -4.11 -9.48
N ASN A 141 -7.66 -2.88 -9.73
CA ASN A 141 -6.22 -2.66 -9.96
C ASN A 141 -5.40 -3.01 -8.73
N ILE A 142 -4.19 -3.52 -8.98
CA ILE A 142 -3.24 -3.88 -7.94
C ILE A 142 -2.01 -3.00 -8.11
N LEU A 143 -1.85 -2.06 -7.18
CA LEU A 143 -0.62 -1.33 -7.02
C LEU A 143 0.42 -2.26 -6.40
N HIS A 144 1.61 -2.33 -7.00
CA HIS A 144 2.76 -2.96 -6.36
C HIS A 144 3.92 -1.97 -6.29
N PHE A 145 4.66 -1.98 -5.20
CA PHE A 145 5.84 -1.14 -5.03
C PHE A 145 6.88 -1.79 -4.10
N TYR A 146 8.12 -1.34 -4.21
CA TYR A 146 9.23 -1.74 -3.34
C TYR A 146 10.26 -0.61 -3.27
N VAL A 147 11.17 -0.70 -2.30
CA VAL A 147 12.33 0.19 -2.17
C VAL A 147 13.59 -0.62 -2.43
N ASN A 148 14.46 -0.17 -3.33
CA ASN A 148 15.73 -0.85 -3.61
C ASN A 148 16.82 -0.50 -2.58
N ALA A 149 17.97 -1.17 -2.67
CA ALA A 149 19.11 -0.93 -1.78
C ALA A 149 19.70 0.49 -1.86
N HIS A 150 19.34 1.28 -2.88
CA HIS A 150 19.73 2.68 -3.03
C HIS A 150 18.71 3.66 -2.42
N GLY A 151 17.64 3.16 -1.78
CA GLY A 151 16.58 4.00 -1.22
C GLY A 151 15.61 4.55 -2.26
N GLU A 152 15.63 4.02 -3.49
CA GLU A 152 14.72 4.44 -4.55
C GLU A 152 13.42 3.63 -4.49
N LEU A 153 12.28 4.31 -4.52
CA LEU A 153 10.97 3.67 -4.59
C LEU A 153 10.57 3.40 -6.05
N PHE A 154 10.20 2.17 -6.34
CA PHE A 154 9.64 1.75 -7.63
C PHE A 154 8.21 1.29 -7.45
N TYR A 155 7.35 1.58 -8.43
CA TYR A 155 5.97 1.11 -8.40
C TYR A 155 5.47 0.73 -9.79
N GLY A 156 4.48 -0.15 -9.84
CA GLY A 156 3.79 -0.55 -11.05
C GLY A 156 2.34 -0.95 -10.75
N ILE A 157 1.61 -1.31 -11.80
CA ILE A 157 0.19 -1.68 -11.71
C ILE A 157 -0.01 -3.03 -12.36
N ASN A 158 -0.75 -3.94 -11.72
CA ASN A 158 -1.13 -5.24 -12.27
C ASN A 158 0.09 -6.04 -12.77
N GLY A 159 1.16 -6.08 -11.98
CA GLY A 159 2.41 -6.77 -12.33
C GLY A 159 3.21 -6.16 -13.50
N SER A 160 2.74 -5.04 -14.07
CA SER A 160 3.37 -4.36 -15.22
C SER A 160 4.21 -3.13 -14.83
N GLN A 161 5.15 -2.80 -15.72
CA GLN A 161 6.08 -1.66 -15.76
C GLN A 161 6.36 -0.90 -14.45
N LYS A 162 7.60 -1.05 -13.96
CA LYS A 162 8.14 -0.35 -12.79
C LYS A 162 8.56 1.07 -13.17
N ASN A 163 7.78 2.07 -12.74
CA ASN A 163 8.17 3.47 -12.79
C ASN A 163 8.94 3.80 -11.52
N ARG A 164 10.06 4.52 -11.66
CA ARG A 164 10.69 5.16 -10.49
C ARG A 164 9.72 6.22 -9.97
N ALA A 165 9.32 6.06 -8.72
CA ALA A 165 8.66 7.13 -8.00
C ALA A 165 9.75 8.16 -7.68
N THR A 166 9.84 9.25 -8.43
CA THR A 166 10.59 10.41 -7.96
C THR A 166 9.93 10.84 -6.64
N LEU A 167 10.59 10.54 -5.54
CA LEU A 167 10.21 11.01 -4.22
C LEU A 167 10.59 12.49 -4.23
N HIS A 168 9.60 13.37 -4.13
CA HIS A 168 9.89 14.80 -4.02
C HIS A 168 10.56 15.00 -2.66
N TYR A 169 11.87 15.21 -2.68
CA TYR A 169 12.60 15.83 -1.58
C TYR A 169 12.23 17.31 -1.60
N ASN A 170 11.82 17.86 -0.45
CA ASN A 170 11.81 19.31 -0.26
C ASN A 170 13.23 19.80 0.00
#